data_AF-A0A399RYQ3-F1
#
_entry.id   AF-A0A399RYQ3-F1
#
_cell.length_a   1.000
_cell.length_b   1.000
_cell.length_c   1.000
_cell.angle_alpha   90.00
_cell.angle_beta   90.00
_cell.angle_gamma   90.00
#
_symmetry.space_group_name_H-M   'P 1'
#
loop_
_entity.id
_entity.type
_entity.pdbx_description
1 polymer ?
#
loop_
_entity_poly.entity_id
_entity_poly.type
_entity_poly.pdbx_seq_one_letter_code
_entity_poly.pdbx_strand_id
1 'polypeptide(L)'
;MAFLLVSQQAVLAQRNIETRLGYSYNDDFQFSDEWQYLSTDIYLYNGNRFTRVLNELEHGARKPKKKYGNVLEYLLITAQLKNMKLFGNDDIVYPLYNFSITQNNRDYKTQVSDHQEVVRIIDKMPLGSGNNSIDAVINAKAITNGESDQVFSMVANQLMNISKLTTPTGAVLSLVGEFGSLLNARASKKEYKFSSTIRLYEGQDFDTRLHSVRIYVFVPSDVKKVDIKTVKLTDYLQKNPNKLDRRQLEEMTGYKDYPFMVVANYKSLYKMDVLTGDEVTLDLIEKRKQKIQAAYEQKMINDETFRQEKLYVEFLRVFADMKQNLNTYRLNYRNNSPEINAKNLFGIVQEYKRLKGTFDAREKEFASNSTYHNIFRAEYAAILSNADLYLEADHNLKNGKLLVNTLRDIESDAKTWKTPEKREDALARLYAVELPKAEYLSASVEGEAIVRLTKKLEEEQYNELFRKEVQELSNTDATDETVGKRNALLDKATSSKCQSCRDKVREAVTDYNKRYDSYKLKQALLKKHELNLAAEATVFKYLKRQLCIDNNLQTVSSTTNQALDQYISRMYEKNSELGKSIKSLDSLNKLEVADEKLLKVQEYNARLQHLIDEVENNFSMLYSLDKNLCNCGDAS
;
A
#
# COMPACT_ATOMS: atom_id res chain seq x y z
N MET A 1 20.04 76.44 49.78
CA MET A 1 19.99 75.89 51.15
C MET A 1 18.64 75.22 51.34
N ALA A 2 18.61 73.88 51.40
CA ALA A 2 17.65 73.05 52.13
C ALA A 2 17.94 71.59 51.78
N PHE A 3 18.60 70.90 52.71
CA PHE A 3 18.81 69.45 52.71
C PHE A 3 17.47 68.75 52.93
N LEU A 4 17.11 67.79 52.08
CA LEU A 4 16.05 66.81 52.34
C LEU A 4 16.71 65.44 52.43
N LEU A 5 16.79 64.94 53.66
CA LEU A 5 17.24 63.61 54.03
C LEU A 5 16.34 62.55 53.36
N VAL A 6 16.88 61.85 52.37
CA VAL A 6 16.36 60.56 51.93
C VAL A 6 16.77 59.53 52.97
N SER A 7 15.76 58.98 53.63
CA SER A 7 15.86 57.83 54.52
C SER A 7 16.54 56.66 53.82
N GLN A 8 17.75 56.34 54.26
CA GLN A 8 18.41 55.07 53.97
C GLN A 8 17.59 53.95 54.60
N GLN A 9 16.72 53.32 53.82
CA GLN A 9 16.22 51.99 54.16
C GLN A 9 17.42 51.03 54.08
N ALA A 10 17.83 50.55 55.26
CA ALA A 10 18.82 49.51 55.41
C ALA A 10 18.40 48.29 54.58
N VAL A 11 19.22 47.97 53.57
CA VAL A 11 19.18 46.69 52.88
C VAL A 11 19.49 45.62 53.93
N LEU A 12 18.45 44.99 54.48
CA LEU A 12 18.58 43.76 55.24
C LEU A 12 19.18 42.73 54.28
N ALA A 13 20.47 42.41 54.49
CA ALA A 13 21.18 41.39 53.73
C ALA A 13 20.46 40.04 53.91
N GLN A 14 19.70 39.64 52.88
CA GLN A 14 19.03 38.36 52.81
C GLN A 14 20.07 37.23 52.93
N ARG A 15 19.86 36.30 53.87
CA ARG A 15 20.66 35.06 54.02
C ARG A 15 20.26 34.05 52.94
N ASN A 16 20.59 34.33 51.69
CA ASN A 16 20.26 33.43 50.57
C ASN A 16 21.39 32.43 50.32
N ILE A 17 21.02 31.17 50.11
CA ILE A 17 21.87 30.17 49.47
C ILE A 17 21.92 30.56 47.99
N GLU A 18 23.10 30.62 47.41
CA GLU A 18 23.24 30.86 45.98
C GLU A 18 23.30 29.54 45.23
N THR A 19 22.49 29.43 44.18
CA THR A 19 22.63 28.35 43.20
C THR A 19 23.61 28.80 42.11
N ARG A 20 24.72 28.09 41.96
CA ARG A 20 25.74 28.37 40.92
C ARG A 20 25.81 27.22 39.93
N LEU A 21 25.89 27.53 38.63
CA LEU A 21 26.10 26.52 37.58
C LEU A 21 27.56 26.04 37.63
N GLY A 22 27.78 24.77 37.98
CA GLY A 22 29.10 24.16 38.07
C GLY A 22 29.50 23.35 36.83
N TYR A 23 28.52 22.86 36.05
CA TYR A 23 28.76 22.12 34.81
C TYR A 23 27.56 22.23 33.86
N SER A 24 27.82 22.25 32.57
CA SER A 24 26.82 22.21 31.51
C SER A 24 27.28 21.31 30.38
N TYR A 25 26.41 20.43 29.93
CA TYR A 25 26.60 19.52 28.81
C TYR A 25 25.38 19.59 27.89
N ASN A 26 25.62 19.66 26.59
CA ASN A 26 24.61 19.47 25.56
C ASN A 26 25.09 18.33 24.67
N ASP A 27 24.21 17.40 24.34
CA ASP A 27 24.54 16.29 23.44
C ASP A 27 24.70 16.82 22.01
N ASP A 28 25.72 16.35 21.29
CA ASP A 28 25.99 16.78 19.91
C ASP A 28 25.03 16.14 18.88
N PHE A 29 24.08 15.31 19.34
CA PHE A 29 23.10 14.66 18.48
C PHE A 29 22.15 15.68 17.83
N GLN A 30 21.97 15.53 16.52
CA GLN A 30 21.04 16.36 15.75
C GLN A 30 19.62 15.81 15.87
N PHE A 31 18.83 16.42 16.77
CA PHE A 31 17.41 16.09 16.93
C PHE A 31 16.60 16.62 15.75
N SER A 32 15.93 15.72 15.06
CA SER A 32 14.95 15.99 14.01
C SER A 32 13.57 16.33 14.57
N ASP A 33 12.65 16.75 13.71
CA ASP A 33 11.32 17.23 14.09
C ASP A 33 10.44 16.17 14.76
N GLU A 34 10.74 14.89 14.60
CA GLU A 34 10.03 13.81 15.30
C GLU A 34 10.38 13.67 16.80
N TRP A 35 11.44 14.33 17.29
CA TRP A 35 11.81 14.36 18.71
C TRP A 35 11.02 15.43 19.47
N GLN A 36 9.72 15.17 19.61
CA GLN A 36 8.75 16.19 20.00
C GLN A 36 8.47 16.25 21.49
N TYR A 37 8.99 15.33 22.29
CA TYR A 37 8.69 15.29 23.71
C TYR A 37 9.91 15.58 24.57
N LEU A 38 9.70 16.21 25.73
CA LEU A 38 10.73 16.45 26.74
C LEU A 38 10.37 15.78 28.05
N SER A 39 11.35 15.13 28.66
CA SER A 39 11.29 14.65 30.03
C SER A 39 12.46 15.22 30.82
N THR A 40 12.23 15.61 32.07
CA THR A 40 13.25 16.22 32.93
C THR A 40 13.35 15.47 34.24
N ASP A 41 14.52 14.84 34.44
CA ASP A 41 14.88 14.14 35.66
C ASP A 41 15.83 14.99 36.50
N ILE A 42 15.58 15.03 37.80
CA ILE A 42 16.36 15.81 38.76
C ILE A 42 16.91 14.91 39.86
N TYR A 43 18.22 15.04 40.10
CA TYR A 43 18.95 14.27 41.07
C TYR A 43 19.57 15.21 42.09
N LEU A 44 19.21 15.08 43.37
CA LEU A 44 19.90 15.76 44.46
C LEU A 44 20.99 14.86 45.05
N TYR A 45 22.20 15.38 45.19
CA TYR A 45 23.36 14.70 45.76
C TYR A 45 23.96 15.50 46.91
N ASN A 46 24.68 14.82 47.81
CA ASN A 46 25.30 15.40 49.00
C ASN A 46 24.31 16.20 49.87
N GLY A 47 23.04 15.81 49.94
CA GLY A 47 22.00 16.55 50.68
C GLY A 47 22.34 16.74 52.17
N ASN A 48 22.99 15.77 52.79
CA ASN A 48 23.51 15.88 54.17
C ASN A 48 24.47 17.09 54.38
N ARG A 49 25.11 17.58 53.32
CA ARG A 49 26.02 18.75 53.39
C ARG A 49 25.29 20.10 53.42
N PHE A 50 23.95 20.14 53.34
CA PHE A 50 23.22 21.40 53.57
C PHE A 50 23.45 21.93 54.98
N THR A 51 23.67 21.05 55.96
CA THR A 51 24.12 21.40 57.32
C THR A 51 25.37 22.30 57.28
N ARG A 52 26.35 21.98 56.43
CA ARG A 52 27.56 22.80 56.25
C ARG A 52 27.22 24.17 55.65
N VAL A 53 26.41 24.20 54.58
CA VAL A 53 26.00 25.44 53.90
C VAL A 53 25.31 26.39 54.86
N LEU A 54 24.36 25.90 55.67
CA LEU A 54 23.62 26.72 56.63
C LEU A 54 24.53 27.26 57.75
N ASN A 55 25.46 26.45 58.25
CA ASN A 55 26.40 26.88 59.29
C ASN A 55 27.42 27.90 58.74
N GLU A 56 27.90 27.75 57.51
CA GLU A 56 28.76 28.73 56.83
C GLU A 56 27.98 30.03 56.47
N LEU A 57 26.69 29.95 56.19
CA LEU A 57 25.84 31.14 56.03
C LEU A 57 25.70 31.94 57.33
N GLU A 58 25.48 31.24 58.45
CA GLU A 58 25.30 31.86 59.79
C GLU A 58 26.61 32.41 60.35
N HIS A 59 27.68 31.60 60.30
CA HIS A 59 28.94 31.88 61.00
C HIS A 59 30.04 32.41 60.07
N GLY A 60 29.87 32.30 58.74
CA GLY A 60 30.91 32.62 57.75
C GLY A 60 31.97 31.52 57.64
N ALA A 61 32.42 31.21 56.41
CA ALA A 61 33.42 30.14 56.21
C ALA A 61 34.82 30.48 56.76
N ARG A 62 35.14 31.78 56.92
CA ARG A 62 36.48 32.25 57.37
C ARG A 62 36.46 33.39 58.40
N LYS A 63 35.34 34.11 58.58
CA LYS A 63 35.20 35.21 59.54
C LYS A 63 33.81 35.20 60.19
N PRO A 64 33.71 35.38 61.52
CA PRO A 64 32.43 35.40 62.23
C PRO A 64 31.53 36.53 61.72
N LYS A 65 30.34 36.19 61.24
CA LYS A 65 29.29 37.16 60.84
C LYS A 65 28.50 37.64 62.06
N LYS A 66 27.89 38.82 61.98
CA LYS A 66 26.97 39.32 63.02
C LYS A 66 25.77 38.35 63.14
N LYS A 67 25.48 37.91 64.36
CA LYS A 67 24.30 37.10 64.68
C LYS A 67 23.05 37.98 64.58
N TYR A 68 22.09 37.57 63.77
CA TYR A 68 20.76 38.18 63.71
C TYR A 68 19.78 37.26 64.45
N GLY A 69 18.83 37.83 65.19
CA GLY A 69 17.98 37.12 66.16
C GLY A 69 16.95 36.13 65.61
N ASN A 70 16.94 35.86 64.30
CA ASN A 70 15.97 34.97 63.66
C ASN A 70 16.58 33.59 63.43
N VAL A 71 15.90 32.54 63.88
CA VAL A 71 16.35 31.16 63.76
C VAL A 71 15.88 30.59 62.42
N LEU A 72 16.78 29.90 61.70
CA LEU A 72 16.45 29.15 60.48
C LEU A 72 15.52 27.98 60.81
N GLU A 73 14.40 27.87 60.10
CA GLU A 73 13.37 26.85 60.34
C GLU A 73 13.28 25.83 59.20
N TYR A 74 13.39 26.28 57.95
CA TYR A 74 13.29 25.41 56.77
C TYR A 74 14.30 25.77 55.67
N LEU A 75 14.64 24.77 54.86
CA LEU A 75 15.35 24.93 53.60
C LEU A 75 14.43 24.49 52.45
N LEU A 76 13.97 25.45 51.66
CA LEU A 76 13.11 25.22 50.50
C LEU A 76 13.95 25.22 49.22
N ILE A 77 13.82 24.17 48.42
CA ILE A 77 14.40 24.08 47.07
C ILE A 77 13.26 24.08 46.07
N THR A 78 13.34 24.95 45.08
CA THR A 78 12.35 25.12 44.02
C THR A 78 13.00 25.00 42.65
N ALA A 79 12.23 24.56 41.67
CA ALA A 79 12.58 24.60 40.26
C ALA A 79 11.59 25.48 39.51
N GLN A 80 12.10 26.26 38.57
CA GLN A 80 11.29 27.06 37.64
C GLN A 80 11.70 26.70 36.23
N LEU A 81 10.73 26.30 35.40
CA LEU A 81 10.99 25.90 34.03
C LEU A 81 10.84 27.11 33.12
N LYS A 82 11.94 27.53 32.49
CA LYS A 82 11.93 28.63 31.53
C LYS A 82 11.40 28.18 30.17
N ASN A 83 10.81 29.11 29.44
CA ASN A 83 10.28 28.92 28.09
C ASN A 83 9.13 27.91 28.00
N MET A 84 8.42 27.66 29.10
CA MET A 84 7.23 26.80 29.12
C MET A 84 5.96 27.61 29.29
N LYS A 85 5.16 27.71 28.24
CA LYS A 85 3.84 28.38 28.23
C LYS A 85 2.68 27.39 28.31
N LEU A 86 2.86 26.25 28.97
CA LEU A 86 1.80 25.23 29.06
C LEU A 86 0.63 25.65 29.95
N PHE A 87 0.86 26.57 30.88
CA PHE A 87 -0.07 26.89 31.96
C PHE A 87 -0.38 28.40 32.03
N GLY A 88 -0.30 29.09 30.89
CA GLY A 88 -0.52 30.53 30.77
C GLY A 88 0.78 31.30 30.46
N ASN A 89 0.76 32.61 30.74
CA ASN A 89 1.91 33.51 30.55
C ASN A 89 2.84 33.60 31.77
N ASP A 90 2.47 32.98 32.89
CA ASP A 90 3.20 33.05 34.16
C ASP A 90 4.05 31.79 34.38
N ASP A 91 5.27 31.96 34.91
CA ASP A 91 6.18 30.84 35.17
C ASP A 91 5.69 29.98 36.35
N ILE A 92 5.69 28.66 36.17
CA ILE A 92 5.38 27.72 37.24
C ILE A 92 6.62 27.44 38.09
N VAL A 93 6.43 27.50 39.41
CA VAL A 93 7.43 27.17 40.42
C VAL A 93 7.08 25.84 41.07
N TYR A 94 7.94 24.85 40.88
CA TYR A 94 7.82 23.50 41.45
C TYR A 94 8.56 23.44 42.79
N PRO A 95 7.89 23.13 43.91
CA PRO A 95 8.58 22.89 45.16
C PRO A 95 9.21 21.50 45.12
N LEU A 96 10.54 21.42 45.06
CA LEU A 96 11.24 20.14 44.94
C LEU A 96 11.44 19.46 46.29
N TYR A 97 11.94 20.23 47.26
CA TYR A 97 12.24 19.75 48.60
C TYR A 97 11.96 20.84 49.63
N ASN A 98 11.50 20.46 50.81
CA ASN A 98 11.46 21.33 51.98
C ASN A 98 12.01 20.57 53.18
N PHE A 99 13.23 20.88 53.59
CA PHE A 99 13.90 20.22 54.72
C PHE A 99 13.67 21.02 56.01
N SER A 100 13.33 20.33 57.09
CA SER A 100 13.28 20.94 58.42
C SER A 100 14.69 21.17 58.94
N ILE A 101 14.88 22.33 59.57
CA ILE A 101 16.14 22.71 60.21
C ILE A 101 15.94 22.63 61.72
N THR A 102 16.81 21.88 62.38
CA THR A 102 16.88 21.83 63.83
C THR A 102 18.16 22.51 64.30
N GLN A 103 18.10 23.21 65.42
CA GLN A 103 19.28 23.84 66.02
C GLN A 103 19.69 23.06 67.26
N ASN A 104 20.96 22.61 67.31
CA ASN A 104 21.53 21.94 68.47
C ASN A 104 22.85 22.62 68.85
N ASN A 105 22.96 23.11 70.09
CA ASN A 105 24.17 23.76 70.62
C ASN A 105 24.79 24.85 69.70
N ARG A 106 23.92 25.66 69.07
CA ARG A 106 24.24 26.76 68.11
C ARG A 106 24.54 26.34 66.66
N ASP A 107 24.68 25.05 66.39
CA ASP A 107 24.82 24.54 65.02
C ASP A 107 23.47 24.14 64.45
N TYR A 108 23.24 24.46 63.18
CA TYR A 108 22.09 23.99 62.42
C TYR A 108 22.34 22.58 61.88
N LYS A 109 21.32 21.73 61.95
CA LYS A 109 21.28 20.40 61.33
C LYS A 109 20.04 20.28 60.46
N THR A 110 20.23 19.87 59.21
CA THR A 110 19.16 19.55 58.26
C THR A 110 18.75 18.09 58.40
N GLN A 111 17.46 17.82 58.55
CA GLN A 111 16.92 16.47 58.42
C GLN A 111 16.74 16.17 56.93
N VAL A 112 17.68 15.40 56.37
CA VAL A 112 17.66 14.98 54.97
C VAL A 112 17.68 13.47 54.94
N SER A 113 16.68 12.85 54.31
CA SER A 113 16.66 11.40 54.12
C SER A 113 17.86 10.91 53.28
N ASP A 114 18.47 9.79 53.69
CA ASP A 114 19.63 9.18 53.02
C ASP A 114 19.29 8.61 51.63
N HIS A 115 18.00 8.34 51.36
CA HIS A 115 17.53 7.79 50.08
C HIS A 115 16.76 8.84 49.28
N GLN A 116 17.50 9.75 48.65
CA GLN A 116 16.90 10.68 47.70
C GLN A 116 16.75 9.99 46.33
N GLU A 117 15.52 9.63 45.96
CA GLU A 117 15.23 9.11 44.61
C GLU A 117 15.23 10.24 43.58
N VAL A 118 15.29 9.86 42.30
CA VAL A 118 15.16 10.77 41.16
C VAL A 118 13.77 11.40 41.16
N VAL A 119 13.71 12.72 41.00
CA VAL A 119 12.46 13.46 40.85
C VAL A 119 12.25 13.76 39.37
N ARG A 120 11.26 13.12 38.75
CA ARG A 120 10.83 13.47 37.39
C ARG A 120 9.77 14.56 37.47
N ILE A 121 10.15 15.82 37.22
CA ILE A 121 9.19 16.93 37.24
C ILE A 121 8.22 16.80 36.07
N ILE A 122 8.74 16.51 34.89
CA ILE A 122 7.99 16.47 33.63
C ILE A 122 8.28 15.16 32.91
N ASP A 123 7.24 14.52 32.41
CA ASP A 123 7.33 13.33 31.58
C ASP A 123 6.57 13.56 30.28
N LYS A 124 7.27 13.41 29.15
CA LYS A 124 6.72 13.45 27.80
C LYS A 124 5.95 14.73 27.45
N MET A 125 6.51 15.88 27.78
CA MET A 125 5.93 17.18 27.43
C MET A 125 6.16 17.53 25.96
N PRO A 126 5.13 17.93 25.20
CA PRO A 126 5.32 18.39 23.81
C PRO A 126 6.18 19.65 23.74
N LEU A 127 7.17 19.63 22.85
CA LEU A 127 8.01 20.74 22.46
C LEU A 127 7.32 21.46 21.31
N GLY A 128 6.93 22.71 21.53
CA GLY A 128 6.50 23.58 20.43
C GLY A 128 7.65 23.89 19.50
N SER A 129 7.34 24.20 18.23
CA SER A 129 8.28 24.47 17.12
C SER A 129 9.29 25.61 17.34
N GLY A 130 9.25 26.32 18.47
CA GLY A 130 10.19 27.39 18.84
C GLY A 130 11.12 27.10 20.03
N ASN A 131 10.93 25.99 20.77
CA ASN A 131 11.65 25.75 22.03
C ASN A 131 12.45 24.45 21.98
N ASN A 132 13.63 24.51 21.36
CA ASN A 132 14.55 23.36 21.28
C ASN A 132 15.18 22.97 22.62
N SER A 133 15.05 23.80 23.65
CA SER A 133 15.55 23.56 25.01
C SER A 133 14.64 24.20 26.06
N ILE A 134 14.27 23.42 27.08
CA ILE A 134 13.68 23.92 28.31
C ILE A 134 14.76 23.90 29.38
N ASP A 135 14.94 25.05 30.01
CA ASP A 135 15.91 25.24 31.07
C ASP A 135 15.20 25.26 32.42
N ALA A 136 15.50 24.29 33.28
CA ALA A 136 15.12 24.39 34.68
C ALA A 136 16.13 25.28 35.42
N VAL A 137 15.63 26.35 36.03
CA VAL A 137 16.36 27.17 37.00
C VAL A 137 16.04 26.64 38.38
N ILE A 138 17.09 26.23 39.10
CA ILE A 138 16.97 25.71 40.46
C ILE A 138 17.31 26.81 41.45
N ASN A 139 16.42 27.08 42.40
CA ASN A 139 16.62 28.08 43.45
C ASN A 139 16.47 27.43 44.82
N ALA A 140 17.48 27.58 45.68
CA ALA A 140 17.42 27.18 47.08
C ALA A 140 17.33 28.41 47.98
N LYS A 141 16.43 28.37 48.97
CA LYS A 141 16.24 29.45 49.93
C LYS A 141 16.14 28.89 51.35
N ALA A 142 16.95 29.46 52.25
CA ALA A 142 16.82 29.21 53.69
C ALA A 142 15.78 30.18 54.26
N ILE A 143 14.81 29.66 55.02
CA ILE A 143 13.67 30.40 55.53
C ILE A 143 13.76 30.49 57.04
N THR A 144 13.69 31.71 57.56
CA THR A 144 13.66 31.99 59.00
C THR A 144 12.23 31.92 59.56
N ASN A 145 12.10 31.75 60.88
CA ASN A 145 10.83 31.82 61.59
C ASN A 145 10.00 33.09 61.30
N GLY A 146 10.65 34.23 61.05
CA GLY A 146 10.00 35.50 60.69
C GLY A 146 9.62 35.64 59.21
N GLU A 147 10.02 34.69 58.37
CA GLU A 147 9.74 34.66 56.93
C GLU A 147 8.75 33.54 56.56
N SER A 148 7.99 33.08 57.56
CA SER A 148 7.04 31.99 57.43
C SER A 148 6.02 32.21 56.31
N ASP A 149 5.65 33.45 56.04
CA ASP A 149 4.58 33.76 55.10
C ASP A 149 5.04 33.64 53.64
N GLN A 150 6.35 33.53 53.38
CA GLN A 150 6.89 33.44 52.03
C GLN A 150 6.49 32.13 51.32
N VAL A 151 6.44 31.00 52.03
CA VAL A 151 5.99 29.72 51.44
C VAL A 151 4.49 29.77 51.14
N PHE A 152 3.69 30.33 52.06
CA PHE A 152 2.25 30.49 51.85
C PHE A 152 1.96 31.44 50.69
N SER A 153 2.69 32.56 50.59
CA SER A 153 2.59 33.50 49.47
C SER A 153 2.98 32.84 48.14
N MET A 154 4.05 32.03 48.11
CA MET A 154 4.43 31.27 46.91
C MET A 154 3.29 30.34 46.46
N VAL A 155 2.77 29.52 47.39
CA VAL A 155 1.67 28.59 47.07
C VAL A 155 0.42 29.34 46.63
N ALA A 156 0.02 30.39 47.35
CA ALA A 156 -1.16 31.20 47.00
C ALA A 156 -1.05 31.82 45.61
N ASN A 157 0.12 32.38 45.26
CA ASN A 157 0.37 32.94 43.93
C ASN A 157 0.27 31.86 42.84
N GLN A 158 0.83 30.67 43.06
CA GLN A 158 0.75 29.57 42.10
C GLN A 158 -0.67 29.05 41.93
N LEU A 159 -1.44 28.89 43.02
CA LEU A 159 -2.85 28.50 42.95
C LEU A 159 -3.73 29.55 42.25
N MET A 160 -3.48 30.85 42.49
CA MET A 160 -4.16 31.95 41.82
C MET A 160 -3.84 31.99 40.31
N ASN A 161 -2.62 31.61 39.92
CA ASN A 161 -2.26 31.50 38.51
C ASN A 161 -2.93 30.29 37.86
N ILE A 162 -2.95 29.15 38.54
CA ILE A 162 -3.67 27.94 38.09
C ILE A 162 -5.17 28.22 37.92
N SER A 163 -5.80 28.97 38.83
CA SER A 163 -7.24 29.26 38.74
C SER A 163 -7.65 30.14 37.56
N LYS A 164 -6.70 30.81 36.90
CA LYS A 164 -6.95 31.60 35.68
C LYS A 164 -7.04 30.72 34.43
N LEU A 165 -6.69 29.43 34.52
CA LEU A 165 -6.81 28.47 33.41
C LEU A 165 -8.27 28.10 33.17
N THR A 166 -8.75 28.29 31.95
CA THR A 166 -10.12 27.93 31.53
C THR A 166 -10.37 26.42 31.52
N THR A 167 -9.33 25.61 31.26
CA THR A 167 -9.40 24.14 31.24
C THR A 167 -8.13 23.53 31.87
N PRO A 168 -8.10 23.31 33.20
CA PRO A 168 -6.92 22.72 33.85
C PRO A 168 -6.73 21.26 33.43
N THR A 169 -5.50 20.89 33.06
CA THR A 169 -5.14 19.51 32.73
C THR A 169 -4.93 18.66 34.00
N GLY A 170 -4.97 17.32 33.89
CA GLY A 170 -4.68 16.44 35.03
C GLY A 170 -3.31 16.72 35.69
N ALA A 171 -2.32 17.07 34.86
CA ALA A 171 -1.00 17.57 35.25
C ALA A 171 -1.05 18.78 36.22
N VAL A 172 -1.93 19.74 35.96
CA VAL A 172 -2.13 20.93 36.82
C VAL A 172 -2.72 20.52 38.17
N LEU A 173 -3.68 19.59 38.16
CA LEU A 173 -4.31 19.09 39.38
C LEU A 173 -3.31 18.31 40.26
N SER A 174 -2.40 17.53 39.67
CA SER A 174 -1.30 16.90 40.41
C SER A 174 -0.40 17.94 41.08
N LEU A 175 -0.09 19.05 40.40
CA LEU A 175 0.69 20.14 40.97
C LEU A 175 -0.03 20.83 42.14
N VAL A 176 -1.36 21.01 42.06
CA VAL A 176 -2.18 21.49 43.19
C VAL A 176 -2.06 20.55 44.39
N GLY A 177 -2.10 19.23 44.16
CA GLY A 177 -1.89 18.22 45.19
C GLY A 177 -0.51 18.30 45.86
N GLU A 178 0.54 18.59 45.07
CA GLU A 178 1.91 18.79 45.57
C GLU A 178 2.04 20.06 46.43
N PHE A 179 1.39 21.16 46.04
CA PHE A 179 1.32 22.34 46.90
C PHE A 179 0.59 22.06 48.22
N GLY A 180 -0.50 21.31 48.20
CA GLY A 180 -1.19 20.88 49.42
C GLY A 180 -0.30 20.01 50.32
N SER A 181 0.46 19.08 49.71
CA SER A 181 1.40 18.21 50.40
C SER A 181 2.55 18.99 51.06
N LEU A 182 3.08 20.02 50.39
CA LEU A 182 4.07 20.94 50.94
C LEU A 182 3.53 21.66 52.19
N LEU A 183 2.31 22.19 52.11
CA LEU A 183 1.68 22.88 53.25
C LEU A 183 1.46 21.94 54.44
N ASN A 184 1.04 20.70 54.18
CA ASN A 184 0.82 19.69 55.23
C ASN A 184 2.14 19.24 55.89
N ALA A 185 3.17 18.96 55.09
CA ALA A 185 4.49 18.59 55.59
C ALA A 185 5.09 19.71 56.45
N ARG A 186 4.91 20.96 56.02
CA ARG A 186 5.31 22.12 56.79
C ARG A 186 4.55 22.23 58.12
N ALA A 187 3.23 22.13 58.11
CA ALA A 187 2.41 22.19 59.33
C ALA A 187 2.81 21.12 60.35
N SER A 188 3.23 19.94 59.87
CA SER A 188 3.70 18.82 60.69
C SER A 188 5.21 18.81 60.97
N LYS A 189 5.96 19.83 60.51
CA LYS A 189 7.43 19.95 60.62
C LYS A 189 8.20 18.73 60.06
N LYS A 190 7.67 18.11 59.02
CA LYS A 190 8.27 16.96 58.32
C LYS A 190 9.00 17.40 57.04
N GLU A 191 9.92 16.56 56.60
CA GLU A 191 10.52 16.68 55.26
C GLU A 191 9.43 16.55 54.19
N TYR A 192 9.46 17.44 53.20
CA TYR A 192 8.69 17.30 51.98
C TYR A 192 9.63 17.04 50.81
N LYS A 193 9.19 16.11 49.95
CA LYS A 193 9.82 15.74 48.69
C LYS A 193 8.73 15.70 47.63
N PHE A 194 8.98 16.34 46.50
CA PHE A 194 8.11 16.25 45.34
C PHE A 194 8.02 14.79 44.88
N SER A 195 6.81 14.27 44.78
CA SER A 195 6.56 12.85 44.51
C SER A 195 5.79 12.60 43.22
N SER A 196 5.07 13.61 42.73
CA SER A 196 4.29 13.53 41.51
C SER A 196 5.19 13.57 40.28
N THR A 197 4.77 12.89 39.22
CA THR A 197 5.34 13.06 37.89
C THR A 197 4.29 13.70 37.01
N ILE A 198 4.60 14.83 36.39
CA ILE A 198 3.64 15.50 35.50
C ILE A 198 3.70 14.83 34.13
N ARG A 199 2.79 13.89 33.90
CA ARG A 199 2.58 13.25 32.61
C ARG A 199 1.56 14.03 31.80
N LEU A 200 1.96 14.50 30.63
CA LEU A 200 1.05 15.18 29.70
C LEU A 200 0.62 14.26 28.56
N TYR A 201 1.43 13.26 28.22
CA TYR A 201 1.14 12.28 27.18
C TYR A 201 1.21 10.85 27.73
N GLU A 202 0.08 10.15 27.71
CA GLU A 202 -0.02 8.73 28.02
C GLU A 202 0.15 7.92 26.74
N GLY A 203 1.38 7.51 26.46
CA GLY A 203 1.74 6.64 25.34
C GLY A 203 2.81 5.63 25.76
N GLN A 204 3.02 4.62 24.92
CA GLN A 204 3.99 3.52 25.10
C GLN A 204 5.43 4.00 25.38
N ASP A 205 6.34 3.05 25.59
CA ASP A 205 7.78 3.28 25.71
C ASP A 205 8.29 4.05 24.48
N PHE A 206 8.54 5.34 24.68
CA PHE A 206 9.18 6.19 23.69
C PHE A 206 10.68 5.97 23.78
N ASP A 207 11.32 5.94 22.62
CA ASP A 207 12.78 6.03 22.58
C ASP A 207 13.17 7.40 23.14
N THR A 208 13.97 7.36 24.20
CA THR A 208 14.43 8.57 24.90
C THR A 208 15.92 8.73 24.71
N ARG A 209 16.35 9.97 24.51
CA ARG A 209 17.75 10.33 24.34
C ARG A 209 18.08 11.60 25.10
N LEU A 210 19.21 11.60 25.76
CA LEU A 210 19.75 12.70 26.53
C LEU A 210 20.00 13.88 25.60
N HIS A 211 19.46 15.04 25.98
CA HIS A 211 19.61 16.29 25.26
C HIS A 211 20.61 17.20 25.96
N SER A 212 20.48 17.36 27.28
CA SER A 212 21.36 18.23 28.05
C SER A 212 21.43 17.85 29.51
N VAL A 213 22.56 18.12 30.15
CA VAL A 213 22.75 17.97 31.60
C VAL A 213 23.31 19.26 32.18
N ARG A 214 22.70 19.76 33.26
CA ARG A 214 23.19 20.91 34.02
C ARG A 214 23.37 20.53 35.47
N ILE A 215 24.52 20.90 36.03
CA ILE A 215 24.81 20.68 37.45
C ILE A 215 24.83 22.02 38.16
N TYR A 216 23.92 22.15 39.10
CA TYR A 216 23.79 23.30 39.97
C TYR A 216 24.32 22.98 41.36
N VAL A 217 25.17 23.83 41.90
CA VAL A 217 25.76 23.64 43.22
C VAL A 217 25.22 24.71 44.16
N PHE A 218 24.84 24.28 45.36
CA PHE A 218 24.29 25.14 46.40
C PHE A 218 25.39 25.60 47.34
N VAL A 219 25.69 26.88 47.34
CA VAL A 219 26.80 27.44 48.11
C VAL A 219 26.37 28.67 48.93
N PRO A 220 27.08 28.98 50.03
CA PRO A 220 26.97 30.26 50.70
C PRO A 220 27.34 31.41 49.75
N SER A 221 26.78 32.60 49.99
CA SER A 221 26.99 33.79 49.14
C SER A 221 28.45 34.28 49.06
N ASP A 222 29.32 33.84 49.97
CA ASP A 222 30.75 34.14 49.97
C ASP A 222 31.58 33.26 49.01
N VAL A 223 31.03 32.17 48.50
CA VAL A 223 31.71 31.28 47.55
C VAL A 223 31.50 31.77 46.12
N LYS A 224 32.54 32.39 45.54
CA LYS A 224 32.44 33.04 44.22
C LYS A 224 32.51 32.11 43.01
N LYS A 225 33.16 30.96 43.13
CA LYS A 225 33.35 30.00 42.02
C LYS A 225 33.20 28.57 42.53
N VAL A 226 32.61 27.74 41.68
CA VAL A 226 32.49 26.30 41.85
C VAL A 226 33.03 25.65 40.60
N ASP A 227 33.94 24.68 40.73
CA ASP A 227 34.54 23.98 39.60
C ASP A 227 34.33 22.47 39.78
N ILE A 228 33.75 21.84 38.76
CA ILE A 228 33.48 20.40 38.74
C ILE A 228 34.36 19.80 37.65
N LYS A 229 35.13 18.76 38.00
CA LYS A 229 36.00 18.07 37.03
C LYS A 229 35.15 17.44 35.93
N THR A 230 35.37 17.89 34.69
CA THR A 230 34.45 17.60 33.58
C THR A 230 34.79 16.31 32.82
N VAL A 231 36.06 15.94 32.69
CA VAL A 231 36.53 14.91 31.74
C VAL A 231 35.81 13.55 31.88
N LYS A 232 35.74 12.99 33.10
CA LYS A 232 35.08 11.69 33.34
C LYS A 232 33.57 11.76 33.18
N LEU A 233 32.99 12.88 33.59
CA LEU A 233 31.56 13.12 33.51
C LEU A 233 31.10 13.27 32.05
N THR A 234 31.84 14.02 31.22
CA THR A 234 31.53 14.19 29.80
C THR A 234 31.59 12.85 29.06
N ASP A 235 32.63 12.03 29.28
CA ASP A 235 32.76 10.69 28.69
C ASP A 235 31.61 9.76 29.10
N TYR A 236 31.21 9.81 30.38
CA TYR A 236 30.06 9.05 30.87
C TYR A 236 28.75 9.44 30.17
N LEU A 237 28.47 10.74 30.06
CA LEU A 237 27.25 11.25 29.44
C LEU A 237 27.16 10.89 27.95
N GLN A 238 28.28 10.98 27.22
CA GLN A 238 28.34 10.58 25.80
C GLN A 238 28.09 9.08 25.59
N LYS A 239 28.57 8.23 26.51
CA LYS A 239 28.41 6.76 26.42
C LYS A 239 27.03 6.27 26.88
N ASN A 240 26.30 7.07 27.64
CA ASN A 240 25.02 6.68 28.24
C ASN A 240 23.88 7.64 27.87
N PRO A 241 23.55 7.78 26.57
CA PRO A 241 22.58 8.77 26.12
C PRO A 241 21.14 8.39 26.47
N ASN A 242 20.80 7.14 26.74
CA ASN A 242 19.39 6.75 26.90
C ASN A 242 18.88 6.84 28.34
N LYS A 243 19.76 6.67 29.33
CA LYS A 243 19.39 6.72 30.75
C LYS A 243 20.63 6.92 31.62
N LEU A 244 20.51 7.83 32.58
CA LEU A 244 21.57 8.07 33.57
C LEU A 244 21.36 7.23 34.82
N ASP A 245 22.39 6.48 35.22
CA ASP A 245 22.45 5.78 36.49
C ASP A 245 22.90 6.73 37.61
N ARG A 246 22.18 6.73 38.72
CA ARG A 246 22.43 7.65 39.84
C ARG A 246 23.82 7.45 40.46
N ARG A 247 24.25 6.20 40.65
CA ARG A 247 25.53 5.90 41.33
C ARG A 247 26.71 6.28 40.45
N GLN A 248 26.64 5.93 39.16
CA GLN A 248 27.66 6.31 38.19
C GLN A 248 27.72 7.81 38.00
N LEU A 249 26.57 8.50 37.95
CA LEU A 249 26.52 9.96 37.85
C LEU A 249 27.19 10.63 39.07
N GLU A 250 26.99 10.12 40.29
CA GLU A 250 27.68 10.60 41.50
C GLU A 250 29.20 10.37 41.43
N GLU A 251 29.61 9.16 41.06
CA GLU A 251 31.03 8.77 40.98
C GLU A 251 31.79 9.59 39.92
N MET A 252 31.21 9.75 38.74
CA MET A 252 31.82 10.46 37.61
C MET A 252 31.84 11.98 37.82
N THR A 253 30.84 12.53 38.53
CA THR A 253 30.87 13.93 38.96
C THR A 253 31.98 14.17 39.98
N GLY A 254 32.15 13.24 40.94
CA GLY A 254 33.25 13.28 41.91
C GLY A 254 33.28 14.52 42.82
N TYR A 255 32.20 15.31 42.84
CA TYR A 255 32.10 16.55 43.59
C TYR A 255 31.62 16.28 45.01
N LYS A 256 32.40 16.69 46.00
CA LYS A 256 32.09 16.44 47.41
C LYS A 256 31.87 17.71 48.21
N ASP A 257 32.32 18.88 47.78
CA ASP A 257 32.45 20.02 48.71
C ASP A 257 31.11 20.53 49.26
N TYR A 258 30.09 20.60 48.41
CA TYR A 258 28.77 21.14 48.72
C TYR A 258 27.65 20.26 48.12
N PRO A 259 26.39 20.43 48.58
CA PRO A 259 25.22 19.84 47.92
C PRO A 259 25.11 20.30 46.47
N PHE A 260 24.73 19.39 45.58
CA PHE A 260 24.55 19.71 44.17
C PHE A 260 23.34 18.96 43.59
N MET A 261 22.77 19.56 42.56
CA MET A 261 21.62 19.04 41.83
C MET A 261 21.97 18.88 40.36
N VAL A 262 21.72 17.68 39.83
CA VAL A 262 21.85 17.40 38.40
C VAL A 262 20.46 17.45 37.78
N VAL A 263 20.30 18.28 36.75
CA VAL A 263 19.12 18.35 35.91
C VAL A 263 19.46 17.71 34.57
N ALA A 264 18.82 16.58 34.27
CA ALA A 264 18.97 15.84 33.02
C ALA A 264 17.70 16.00 32.19
N ASN A 265 17.85 16.53 30.98
CA ASN A 265 16.78 16.67 30.01
C ASN A 265 16.92 15.61 28.94
N TYR A 266 15.83 14.90 28.65
CA TYR A 266 15.74 13.90 27.60
C TYR A 266 14.71 14.36 26.58
N LYS A 267 15.02 14.17 25.29
CA LYS A 267 14.01 14.23 24.24
C LYS A 267 13.49 12.83 23.98
N SER A 268 12.20 12.71 23.69
CA SER A 268 11.57 11.46 23.30
C SER A 268 11.01 11.55 21.89
N LEU A 269 11.22 10.49 21.13
CA LEU A 269 10.74 10.32 19.76
C LEU A 269 9.22 10.17 19.75
N TYR A 270 8.53 10.73 18.76
CA TYR A 270 7.14 10.43 18.50
C TYR A 270 6.97 8.95 18.12
N LYS A 271 5.87 8.32 18.54
CA LYS A 271 5.58 6.93 18.22
C LYS A 271 4.11 6.76 17.93
N MET A 272 3.83 6.10 16.83
CA MET A 272 2.48 5.74 16.41
C MET A 272 2.02 4.46 17.12
N ASP A 273 0.71 4.35 17.31
CA ASP A 273 0.09 3.07 17.66
C ASP A 273 0.22 2.13 16.44
N VAL A 274 1.01 1.07 16.58
CA VAL A 274 1.24 0.03 15.54
C VAL A 274 -0.04 -0.75 15.33
N LEU A 275 -0.44 -0.94 14.08
CA LEU A 275 -1.67 -1.64 13.71
C LEU A 275 -1.38 -2.86 12.84
N THR A 276 -1.99 -3.99 13.18
CA THR A 276 -2.09 -5.15 12.28
C THR A 276 -3.31 -5.03 11.36
N GLY A 277 -3.28 -5.68 10.19
CA GLY A 277 -4.37 -5.58 9.20
C GLY A 277 -5.75 -6.01 9.73
N ASP A 278 -5.78 -6.95 10.69
CA ASP A 278 -7.02 -7.44 11.29
C ASP A 278 -7.65 -6.41 12.24
N GLU A 279 -6.83 -5.62 12.94
CA GLU A 279 -7.26 -4.58 13.88
C GLU A 279 -7.85 -3.36 13.16
N VAL A 280 -7.51 -3.14 11.89
CA VAL A 280 -8.05 -2.00 11.13
C VAL A 280 -9.54 -2.19 10.88
N THR A 281 -10.33 -1.28 11.47
CA THR A 281 -11.80 -1.20 11.39
C THR A 281 -12.22 0.26 11.30
N LEU A 282 -13.41 0.54 10.75
CA LEU A 282 -13.93 1.91 10.62
C LEU A 282 -14.08 2.62 11.99
N ASP A 283 -14.48 1.89 13.03
CA ASP A 283 -14.58 2.43 14.40
C ASP A 283 -13.21 2.84 14.96
N LEU A 284 -12.18 2.00 14.76
CA LEU A 284 -10.82 2.33 15.17
C LEU A 284 -10.29 3.57 14.44
N ILE A 285 -10.56 3.67 13.13
CA ILE A 285 -10.14 4.80 12.30
C ILE A 285 -10.76 6.11 12.81
N GLU A 286 -12.06 6.13 13.10
CA GLU A 286 -12.72 7.33 13.64
C GLU A 286 -12.25 7.68 15.05
N LYS A 287 -12.04 6.68 15.92
CA LYS A 287 -11.43 6.90 17.25
C LYS A 287 -10.03 7.49 17.14
N ARG A 288 -9.19 6.96 16.25
CA ARG A 288 -7.83 7.48 16.01
C ARG A 288 -7.87 8.91 15.51
N LYS A 289 -8.74 9.21 14.54
CA LYS A 289 -8.95 10.57 14.01
C LYS A 289 -9.34 11.57 15.11
N GLN A 290 -10.27 11.22 16.00
CA GLN A 290 -10.66 12.05 17.14
C GLN A 290 -9.49 12.25 18.12
N LYS A 291 -8.76 11.18 18.44
CA LYS A 291 -7.57 11.22 19.32
C LYS A 291 -6.50 12.16 18.76
N ILE A 292 -6.19 12.07 17.46
CA ILE A 292 -5.21 12.92 16.79
C ILE A 292 -5.67 14.39 16.77
N GLN A 293 -6.94 14.65 16.47
CA GLN A 293 -7.50 16.00 16.46
C GLN A 293 -7.42 16.65 17.85
N ALA A 294 -7.83 15.93 18.90
CA ALA A 294 -7.73 16.41 20.27
C ALA A 294 -6.27 16.64 20.69
N ALA A 295 -5.35 15.75 20.31
CA ALA A 295 -3.92 15.92 20.59
C ALA A 295 -3.35 17.17 19.91
N TYR A 296 -3.75 17.45 18.67
CA TYR A 296 -3.32 18.66 17.96
C TYR A 296 -3.90 19.93 18.56
N GLU A 297 -5.20 19.96 18.89
CA GLU A 297 -5.85 21.11 19.55
C GLU A 297 -5.22 21.43 20.92
N GLN A 298 -4.78 20.40 21.63
CA GLN A 298 -4.05 20.52 22.90
C GLN A 298 -2.56 20.83 22.72
N LYS A 299 -2.07 20.99 21.48
CA LYS A 299 -0.66 21.22 21.13
C LYS A 299 0.28 20.12 21.62
N MET A 300 -0.20 18.88 21.64
CA MET A 300 0.53 17.68 22.07
C MET A 300 1.35 17.02 20.95
N ILE A 301 1.11 17.40 19.70
CA ILE A 301 1.85 16.98 18.51
C ILE A 301 2.10 18.22 17.63
N ASN A 302 3.16 18.21 16.83
CA ASN A 302 3.44 19.31 15.91
C ASN A 302 2.61 19.19 14.60
N ASP A 303 2.62 20.26 13.81
CA ASP A 303 1.83 20.38 12.58
C ASP A 303 2.20 19.29 11.55
N GLU A 304 3.48 18.92 11.46
CA GLU A 304 3.97 17.94 10.49
C GLU A 304 3.53 16.52 10.86
N THR A 305 3.67 16.11 12.13
CA THR A 305 3.14 14.84 12.64
C THR A 305 1.62 14.78 12.49
N PHE A 306 0.91 15.87 12.80
CA PHE A 306 -0.53 15.94 12.60
C PHE A 306 -0.93 15.74 11.14
N ARG A 307 -0.22 16.36 10.20
CA ARG A 307 -0.44 16.18 8.76
C ARG A 307 -0.22 14.72 8.35
N GLN A 308 0.89 14.11 8.77
CA GLN A 308 1.19 12.72 8.42
C GLN A 308 0.20 11.73 9.03
N GLU A 309 -0.21 11.92 10.29
CA GLU A 309 -1.26 11.12 10.93
C GLU A 309 -2.60 11.22 10.19
N LYS A 310 -3.00 12.42 9.76
CA LYS A 310 -4.24 12.59 8.98
C LYS A 310 -4.18 11.84 7.65
N LEU A 311 -3.06 11.93 6.94
CA LEU A 311 -2.85 11.20 5.68
C LEU A 311 -2.77 9.69 5.89
N TYR A 312 -2.25 9.24 7.04
CA TYR A 312 -2.24 7.83 7.40
C TYR A 312 -3.65 7.32 7.72
N VAL A 313 -4.46 8.10 8.43
CA VAL A 313 -5.89 7.81 8.66
C VAL A 313 -6.65 7.66 7.34
N GLU A 314 -6.40 8.53 6.36
CA GLU A 314 -6.99 8.41 5.01
C GLU A 314 -6.54 7.11 4.32
N PHE A 315 -5.26 6.74 4.44
CA PHE A 315 -4.73 5.49 3.90
C PHE A 315 -5.34 4.25 4.57
N LEU A 316 -5.52 4.25 5.90
CA LEU A 316 -6.21 3.19 6.63
C LEU A 316 -7.67 3.04 6.18
N ARG A 317 -8.33 4.15 5.82
CA ARG A 317 -9.69 4.11 5.28
C ARG A 317 -9.75 3.39 3.93
N VAL A 318 -8.80 3.67 3.03
CA VAL A 318 -8.68 2.94 1.76
C VAL A 318 -8.50 1.43 1.99
N PHE A 319 -7.65 1.07 2.97
CA PHE A 319 -7.45 -0.34 3.34
C PHE A 319 -8.71 -0.97 3.95
N ALA A 320 -9.46 -0.24 4.78
CA ALA A 320 -10.72 -0.72 5.35
C ALA A 320 -11.79 -0.96 4.27
N ASP A 321 -11.90 -0.06 3.29
CA ASP A 321 -12.80 -0.20 2.13
C ASP A 321 -12.43 -1.47 1.32
N MET A 322 -11.12 -1.70 1.07
CA MET A 322 -10.63 -2.92 0.44
C MET A 322 -11.03 -4.19 1.22
N LYS A 323 -10.85 -4.18 2.54
CA LYS A 323 -11.21 -5.31 3.42
C LYS A 323 -12.71 -5.59 3.42
N GLN A 324 -13.54 -4.55 3.37
CA GLN A 324 -15.00 -4.69 3.25
C GLN A 324 -15.39 -5.33 1.91
N ASN A 325 -14.80 -4.90 0.80
CA ASN A 325 -15.01 -5.52 -0.51
C ASN A 325 -14.56 -6.98 -0.53
N LEU A 326 -13.44 -7.28 0.14
CA LEU A 326 -12.91 -8.64 0.28
C LEU A 326 -13.81 -9.56 1.11
N ASN A 327 -14.40 -9.06 2.20
CA ASN A 327 -15.40 -9.82 2.96
C ASN A 327 -16.66 -10.10 2.15
N THR A 328 -17.15 -9.10 1.41
CA THR A 328 -18.30 -9.26 0.50
C THR A 328 -18.01 -10.26 -0.61
N TYR A 329 -16.80 -10.20 -1.19
CA TYR A 329 -16.33 -11.18 -2.17
C TYR A 329 -16.32 -12.61 -1.61
N ARG A 330 -15.72 -12.82 -0.43
CA ARG A 330 -15.68 -14.15 0.21
C ARG A 330 -17.06 -14.74 0.49
N LEU A 331 -18.02 -13.90 0.88
CA LEU A 331 -19.41 -14.31 1.10
C LEU A 331 -20.09 -14.73 -0.21
N ASN A 332 -19.92 -13.94 -1.27
CA ASN A 332 -20.58 -14.17 -2.57
C ASN A 332 -19.92 -15.26 -3.41
N TYR A 333 -18.61 -15.48 -3.24
CA TYR A 333 -17.86 -16.55 -3.90
C TYR A 333 -18.49 -17.91 -3.58
N ARG A 334 -18.94 -18.12 -2.33
CA ARG A 334 -19.65 -19.33 -1.91
C ARG A 334 -21.02 -19.51 -2.57
N ASN A 335 -21.66 -18.42 -3.00
CA ASN A 335 -22.98 -18.40 -3.61
C ASN A 335 -22.92 -18.48 -5.16
N ASN A 336 -21.72 -18.56 -5.73
CA ASN A 336 -21.46 -18.87 -7.14
C ASN A 336 -22.15 -17.97 -8.18
N SER A 337 -22.25 -16.66 -7.92
CA SER A 337 -22.75 -15.66 -8.89
C SER A 337 -21.60 -14.98 -9.62
N PRO A 338 -21.33 -15.28 -10.92
CA PRO A 338 -20.15 -14.77 -11.62
C PRO A 338 -20.13 -13.25 -11.77
N GLU A 339 -21.28 -12.64 -12.09
CA GLU A 339 -21.37 -11.19 -12.30
C GLU A 339 -21.14 -10.40 -11.00
N ILE A 340 -21.68 -10.89 -9.88
CA ILE A 340 -21.49 -10.26 -8.57
C ILE A 340 -20.04 -10.44 -8.11
N ASN A 341 -19.46 -11.61 -8.34
CA ASN A 341 -18.06 -11.89 -8.01
C ASN A 341 -17.11 -10.99 -8.81
N ALA A 342 -17.34 -10.79 -10.11
CA ALA A 342 -16.55 -9.90 -10.94
C ALA A 342 -16.64 -8.43 -10.47
N LYS A 343 -17.84 -7.95 -10.09
CA LYS A 343 -18.04 -6.60 -9.55
C LYS A 343 -17.30 -6.40 -8.23
N ASN A 344 -17.42 -7.35 -7.30
CA ASN A 344 -16.71 -7.28 -6.02
C ASN A 344 -15.19 -7.36 -6.20
N LEU A 345 -14.72 -8.26 -7.07
CA LEU A 345 -13.29 -8.38 -7.39
C LEU A 345 -12.73 -7.09 -8.00
N PHE A 346 -13.49 -6.45 -8.89
CA PHE A 346 -13.13 -5.16 -9.44
C PHE A 346 -13.05 -4.08 -8.35
N GLY A 347 -13.99 -4.04 -7.41
CA GLY A 347 -13.93 -3.15 -6.25
C GLY A 347 -12.67 -3.36 -5.40
N ILE A 348 -12.26 -4.62 -5.16
CA ILE A 348 -11.01 -4.93 -4.47
C ILE A 348 -9.78 -4.43 -5.26
N VAL A 349 -9.77 -4.65 -6.57
CA VAL A 349 -8.70 -4.21 -7.48
C VAL A 349 -8.56 -2.68 -7.48
N GLN A 350 -9.67 -1.94 -7.52
CA GLN A 350 -9.68 -0.48 -7.47
C GLN A 350 -9.08 0.01 -6.15
N GLU A 351 -9.52 -0.55 -5.03
CA GLU A 351 -9.06 -0.14 -3.71
C GLU A 351 -7.58 -0.48 -3.48
N TYR A 352 -7.14 -1.66 -3.93
CA TYR A 352 -5.75 -2.06 -3.86
C TYR A 352 -4.84 -1.17 -4.73
N LYS A 353 -5.29 -0.79 -5.94
CA LYS A 353 -4.58 0.18 -6.79
C LYS A 353 -4.52 1.55 -6.09
N ARG A 354 -5.62 2.02 -5.52
CA ARG A 354 -5.70 3.29 -4.76
C ARG A 354 -4.76 3.29 -3.57
N LEU A 355 -4.68 2.17 -2.84
CA LEU A 355 -3.77 1.98 -1.70
C LEU A 355 -2.31 2.10 -2.15
N LYS A 356 -1.91 1.35 -3.20
CA LYS A 356 -0.56 1.42 -3.78
C LYS A 356 -0.20 2.80 -4.30
N GLY A 357 -1.12 3.46 -5.01
CA GLY A 357 -0.91 4.82 -5.51
C GLY A 357 -0.79 5.85 -4.40
N THR A 358 -1.57 5.71 -3.31
CA THR A 358 -1.46 6.57 -2.14
C THR A 358 -0.11 6.41 -1.45
N PHE A 359 0.38 5.17 -1.31
CA PHE A 359 1.71 4.90 -0.76
C PHE A 359 2.82 5.55 -1.60
N ASP A 360 2.81 5.37 -2.92
CA ASP A 360 3.79 5.99 -3.82
C ASP A 360 3.76 7.52 -3.78
N ALA A 361 2.56 8.10 -3.68
CA ALA A 361 2.40 9.53 -3.54
C ALA A 361 3.06 10.03 -2.25
N ARG A 362 2.92 9.30 -1.13
CA ARG A 362 3.60 9.65 0.13
C ARG A 362 5.11 9.48 0.06
N GLU A 363 5.61 8.41 -0.57
CA GLU A 363 7.06 8.22 -0.78
C GLU A 363 7.67 9.40 -1.55
N LYS A 364 6.95 9.97 -2.53
CA LYS A 364 7.39 11.14 -3.29
C LYS A 364 7.26 12.44 -2.51
N GLU A 365 6.11 12.65 -1.86
CA GLU A 365 5.81 13.88 -1.12
C GLU A 365 6.74 14.08 0.07
N PHE A 366 7.08 13.00 0.77
CA PHE A 366 7.88 13.03 2.00
C PHE A 366 9.31 12.50 1.81
N ALA A 367 9.83 12.51 0.58
CA ALA A 367 11.14 11.95 0.24
C ALA A 367 12.31 12.51 1.09
N SER A 368 12.22 13.75 1.54
CA SER A 368 13.24 14.40 2.39
C SER A 368 12.84 14.54 3.86
N ASN A 369 11.69 13.99 4.28
CA ASN A 369 11.15 14.18 5.61
C ASN A 369 11.57 13.03 6.55
N SER A 370 12.32 13.34 7.61
CA SER A 370 12.83 12.34 8.56
C SER A 370 11.72 11.65 9.35
N THR A 371 10.68 12.40 9.75
CA THR A 371 9.54 11.88 10.49
C THR A 371 8.82 10.79 9.69
N TYR A 372 8.65 10.99 8.38
CA TYR A 372 8.07 9.98 7.49
C TYR A 372 8.94 8.72 7.45
N HIS A 373 10.24 8.86 7.14
CA HIS A 373 11.14 7.71 6.99
C HIS A 373 11.30 6.89 8.27
N ASN A 374 11.40 7.56 9.42
CA ASN A 374 11.71 6.93 10.70
C ASN A 374 10.47 6.36 11.41
N ILE A 375 9.28 6.91 11.15
CA ILE A 375 8.06 6.56 11.89
C ILE A 375 6.99 6.02 10.95
N PHE A 376 6.52 6.83 9.99
CA PHE A 376 5.31 6.50 9.23
C PHE A 376 5.53 5.45 8.14
N ARG A 377 6.67 5.48 7.45
CA ARG A 377 6.96 4.65 6.28
C ARG A 377 6.79 3.15 6.56
N ALA A 378 7.31 2.69 7.70
CA ALA A 378 7.18 1.30 8.12
C ALA A 378 5.72 0.88 8.34
N GLU A 379 4.91 1.76 8.93
CA GLU A 379 3.48 1.52 9.17
C GLU A 379 2.69 1.42 7.86
N TYR A 380 2.94 2.33 6.92
CA TYR A 380 2.36 2.23 5.57
C TYR A 380 2.74 0.90 4.88
N ALA A 381 4.02 0.52 4.95
CA ALA A 381 4.52 -0.72 4.35
C ALA A 381 3.92 -1.97 5.01
N ALA A 382 3.71 -1.96 6.34
CA ALA A 382 3.09 -3.06 7.06
C ALA A 382 1.63 -3.29 6.62
N ILE A 383 0.84 -2.22 6.50
CA ILE A 383 -0.54 -2.30 6.01
C ILE A 383 -0.59 -2.75 4.54
N LEU A 384 0.30 -2.25 3.69
CA LEU A 384 0.40 -2.69 2.30
C LEU A 384 0.78 -4.19 2.21
N SER A 385 1.70 -4.65 3.05
CA SER A 385 2.06 -6.07 3.14
C SER A 385 0.87 -6.93 3.57
N ASN A 386 0.03 -6.46 4.49
CA ASN A 386 -1.20 -7.15 4.89
C ASN A 386 -2.21 -7.23 3.73
N ALA A 387 -2.39 -6.15 2.97
CA ALA A 387 -3.20 -6.15 1.75
C ALA A 387 -2.67 -7.18 0.73
N ASP A 388 -1.36 -7.22 0.52
CA ASP A 388 -0.71 -8.19 -0.36
C ASP A 388 -0.99 -9.63 0.06
N LEU A 389 -0.93 -9.93 1.37
CA LEU A 389 -1.22 -11.26 1.92
C LEU A 389 -2.69 -11.65 1.72
N TYR A 390 -3.62 -10.72 1.94
CA TYR A 390 -5.05 -11.00 1.72
C TYR A 390 -5.38 -11.33 0.27
N LEU A 391 -4.64 -10.78 -0.69
CA LEU A 391 -4.82 -11.06 -2.12
C LEU A 391 -4.20 -12.39 -2.57
N GLU A 392 -3.37 -13.04 -1.76
CA GLU A 392 -2.84 -14.39 -2.08
C GLU A 392 -3.81 -15.52 -1.68
N ALA A 393 -4.99 -15.20 -1.13
CA ALA A 393 -5.91 -16.19 -0.58
C ALA A 393 -6.53 -17.13 -1.63
N ASP A 394 -6.72 -16.67 -2.88
CA ASP A 394 -7.23 -17.49 -3.98
C ASP A 394 -6.72 -17.01 -5.34
N HIS A 395 -6.98 -17.80 -6.40
CA HIS A 395 -6.49 -17.54 -7.75
C HIS A 395 -7.02 -16.23 -8.35
N ASN A 396 -8.29 -15.86 -8.10
CA ASN A 396 -8.88 -14.65 -8.65
C ASN A 396 -8.31 -13.40 -7.98
N LEU A 397 -8.17 -13.42 -6.65
CA LEU A 397 -7.52 -12.34 -5.90
C LEU A 397 -6.05 -12.18 -6.30
N LYS A 398 -5.33 -13.30 -6.49
CA LYS A 398 -3.94 -13.29 -6.95
C LYS A 398 -3.81 -12.69 -8.34
N ASN A 399 -4.71 -13.04 -9.25
CA ASN A 399 -4.75 -12.42 -10.57
C ASN A 399 -5.11 -10.93 -10.49
N GLY A 400 -6.01 -10.54 -9.57
CA GLY A 400 -6.31 -9.14 -9.28
C GLY A 400 -5.07 -8.34 -8.87
N LYS A 401 -4.24 -8.91 -7.98
CA LYS A 401 -2.94 -8.33 -7.59
C LYS A 401 -1.99 -8.20 -8.79
N LEU A 402 -1.87 -9.25 -9.61
CA LEU A 402 -1.03 -9.24 -10.82
C LEU A 402 -1.50 -8.19 -11.83
N LEU A 403 -2.80 -8.02 -11.99
CA LEU A 403 -3.41 -7.00 -12.84
C LEU A 403 -3.04 -5.60 -12.35
N VAL A 404 -3.19 -5.30 -11.06
CA VAL A 404 -2.81 -3.99 -10.50
C VAL A 404 -1.32 -3.69 -10.68
N ASN A 405 -0.45 -4.68 -10.43
CA ASN A 405 0.99 -4.52 -10.65
C ASN A 405 1.32 -4.26 -12.12
N THR A 406 0.72 -5.03 -13.02
CA THR A 406 0.92 -4.87 -14.47
C THR A 406 0.44 -3.49 -14.94
N LEU A 407 -0.72 -3.01 -14.48
CA LEU A 407 -1.22 -1.67 -14.79
C LEU A 407 -0.27 -0.57 -14.31
N ARG A 408 0.24 -0.69 -13.08
CA ARG A 408 1.19 0.26 -12.50
C ARG A 408 2.51 0.28 -13.28
N ASP A 409 2.99 -0.88 -13.73
CA ASP A 409 4.19 -0.98 -14.57
C ASP A 409 3.97 -0.36 -15.96
N ILE A 410 2.78 -0.51 -16.54
CA ILE A 410 2.40 0.13 -17.82
C ILE A 410 2.31 1.65 -17.68
N GLU A 411 1.73 2.14 -16.58
CA GLU A 411 1.57 3.58 -16.31
C GLU A 411 2.90 4.27 -15.98
N SER A 412 3.82 3.60 -15.30
CA SER A 412 5.09 4.18 -14.83
C SER A 412 6.19 4.21 -15.89
N ASP A 413 6.28 3.20 -16.77
CA ASP A 413 7.28 3.18 -17.84
C ASP A 413 6.72 2.60 -19.16
N ALA A 414 6.33 3.52 -20.05
CA ALA A 414 5.86 3.18 -21.39
C ALA A 414 6.94 2.49 -22.27
N LYS A 415 8.23 2.57 -21.93
CA LYS A 415 9.29 1.88 -22.68
C LYS A 415 9.36 0.39 -22.35
N THR A 416 8.89 -0.02 -21.19
CA THR A 416 8.96 -1.42 -20.71
C THR A 416 8.19 -2.36 -21.62
N TRP A 417 7.13 -1.90 -22.27
CA TRP A 417 6.17 -2.71 -23.04
C TRP A 417 6.28 -2.56 -24.56
N LYS A 418 7.45 -2.13 -25.07
CA LYS A 418 7.65 -1.90 -26.51
C LYS A 418 7.79 -3.16 -27.35
N THR A 419 8.15 -4.30 -26.76
CA THR A 419 8.37 -5.54 -27.53
C THR A 419 7.08 -6.36 -27.61
N PRO A 420 6.84 -7.08 -28.72
CA PRO A 420 5.62 -7.88 -28.88
C PRO A 420 5.44 -8.94 -27.80
N GLU A 421 6.51 -9.58 -27.32
CA GLU A 421 6.45 -10.62 -26.29
C GLU A 421 5.97 -10.05 -24.95
N LYS A 422 6.48 -8.87 -24.58
CA LYS A 422 6.10 -8.22 -23.33
C LYS A 422 4.66 -7.72 -23.37
N ARG A 423 4.18 -7.21 -24.51
CA ARG A 423 2.77 -6.84 -24.67
C ARG A 423 1.87 -8.06 -24.55
N GLU A 424 2.27 -9.19 -25.13
CA GLU A 424 1.55 -10.44 -25.04
C GLU A 424 1.42 -10.93 -23.59
N ASP A 425 2.53 -10.90 -22.83
CA ASP A 425 2.55 -11.23 -21.41
C ASP A 425 1.69 -10.27 -20.57
N ALA A 426 1.71 -8.97 -20.89
CA ALA A 426 0.84 -7.99 -20.23
C ALA A 426 -0.63 -8.28 -20.50
N LEU A 427 -1.01 -8.51 -21.76
CA LEU A 427 -2.37 -8.85 -22.15
C LEU A 427 -2.83 -10.16 -21.48
N ALA A 428 -1.94 -11.16 -21.38
CA ALA A 428 -2.22 -12.40 -20.65
C ALA A 428 -2.59 -12.14 -19.18
N ARG A 429 -1.87 -11.23 -18.50
CA ARG A 429 -2.14 -10.85 -17.10
C ARG A 429 -3.39 -9.99 -16.96
N LEU A 430 -3.63 -9.06 -17.87
CA LEU A 430 -4.82 -8.20 -17.86
C LEU A 430 -6.11 -9.01 -18.07
N TYR A 431 -6.08 -10.02 -18.95
CA TYR A 431 -7.21 -10.93 -19.19
C TYR A 431 -7.26 -12.11 -18.22
N ALA A 432 -6.30 -12.26 -17.30
CA ALA A 432 -6.33 -13.33 -16.28
C ALA A 432 -7.39 -13.11 -15.19
N VAL A 433 -7.94 -11.88 -15.12
CA VAL A 433 -8.99 -11.49 -14.17
C VAL A 433 -10.31 -11.37 -14.92
N GLU A 434 -11.35 -12.04 -14.43
CA GLU A 434 -12.71 -11.82 -14.91
C GLU A 434 -13.22 -10.47 -14.40
N LEU A 435 -13.12 -9.45 -15.25
CA LEU A 435 -13.66 -8.13 -15.01
C LEU A 435 -15.14 -8.04 -15.43
N PRO A 436 -15.92 -7.13 -14.81
CA PRO A 436 -17.24 -6.78 -15.31
C PRO A 436 -17.23 -6.33 -16.77
N LYS A 437 -18.41 -6.30 -17.40
CA LYS A 437 -18.55 -5.83 -18.78
C LYS A 437 -17.99 -4.41 -18.97
N ALA A 438 -17.52 -4.11 -20.17
CA ALA A 438 -16.87 -2.85 -20.49
C ALA A 438 -17.73 -1.61 -20.16
N GLU A 439 -19.05 -1.71 -20.28
CA GLU A 439 -19.98 -0.63 -19.93
C GLU A 439 -19.93 -0.31 -18.42
N TYR A 440 -19.77 -1.34 -17.58
CA TYR A 440 -19.64 -1.17 -16.14
C TYR A 440 -18.27 -0.61 -15.76
N LEU A 441 -17.19 -1.11 -16.39
CA LEU A 441 -15.83 -0.60 -16.16
C LEU A 441 -15.73 0.88 -16.51
N SER A 442 -16.31 1.29 -17.64
CA SER A 442 -16.27 2.66 -18.14
C SER A 442 -17.05 3.66 -17.27
N ALA A 443 -17.83 3.19 -16.29
CA ALA A 443 -18.49 4.06 -15.31
C ALA A 443 -17.52 4.61 -14.24
N SER A 444 -16.31 4.06 -14.14
CA SER A 444 -15.28 4.48 -13.19
C SER A 444 -14.01 4.93 -13.91
N VAL A 445 -13.29 5.90 -13.33
CA VAL A 445 -12.02 6.40 -13.88
C VAL A 445 -10.98 5.29 -13.99
N GLU A 446 -10.91 4.41 -12.98
CA GLU A 446 -9.99 3.29 -12.96
C GLU A 446 -10.35 2.25 -14.02
N GLY A 447 -11.64 1.91 -14.17
CA GLY A 447 -12.08 0.95 -15.17
C GLY A 447 -11.89 1.47 -16.60
N GLU A 448 -12.15 2.75 -16.85
CA GLU A 448 -11.84 3.40 -18.13
C GLU A 448 -10.33 3.34 -18.43
N ALA A 449 -9.48 3.57 -17.43
CA ALA A 449 -8.03 3.49 -17.59
C ALA A 449 -7.58 2.06 -17.99
N ILE A 450 -8.14 1.02 -17.38
CA ILE A 450 -7.88 -0.38 -17.75
C ILE A 450 -8.29 -0.65 -19.19
N VAL A 451 -9.51 -0.28 -19.57
CA VAL A 451 -10.04 -0.49 -20.93
C VAL A 451 -9.16 0.23 -21.96
N ARG A 452 -8.80 1.49 -21.70
CA ARG A 452 -7.95 2.31 -22.58
C ARG A 452 -6.54 1.72 -22.73
N LEU A 453 -5.90 1.33 -21.63
CA LEU A 453 -4.55 0.77 -21.66
C LEU A 453 -4.53 -0.59 -22.36
N THR A 454 -5.53 -1.43 -22.09
CA THR A 454 -5.68 -2.74 -22.76
C THR A 454 -5.83 -2.54 -24.26
N LYS A 455 -6.75 -1.67 -24.69
CA LYS A 455 -6.97 -1.37 -26.11
C LYS A 455 -5.71 -0.83 -26.80
N LYS A 456 -4.95 0.03 -26.12
CA LYS A 456 -3.68 0.56 -26.65
C LYS A 456 -2.67 -0.58 -26.88
N LEU A 457 -2.49 -1.48 -25.92
CA LEU A 457 -1.59 -2.63 -26.06
C LEU A 457 -2.03 -3.56 -27.20
N GLU A 458 -3.33 -3.80 -27.34
CA GLU A 458 -3.88 -4.61 -28.43
C GLU A 458 -3.67 -3.96 -29.80
N GLU A 459 -3.86 -2.64 -29.92
CA GLU A 459 -3.62 -1.90 -31.16
C GLU A 459 -2.15 -1.94 -31.58
N GLU A 460 -1.22 -1.73 -30.64
CA GLU A 460 0.21 -1.85 -30.91
C GLU A 460 0.60 -3.28 -31.32
N GLN A 461 0.06 -4.29 -30.63
CA GLN A 461 0.30 -5.70 -30.95
C GLN A 461 -0.24 -6.07 -32.34
N TYR A 462 -1.44 -5.62 -32.67
CA TYR A 462 -2.04 -5.84 -33.98
C TYR A 462 -1.21 -5.18 -35.09
N ASN A 463 -0.84 -3.91 -34.91
CA ASN A 463 -0.12 -3.14 -35.91
C ASN A 463 1.25 -3.74 -36.25
N GLU A 464 1.94 -4.29 -35.26
CA GLU A 464 3.28 -4.84 -35.44
C GLU A 464 3.26 -6.28 -35.96
N LEU A 465 2.39 -7.16 -35.43
CA LEU A 465 2.44 -8.60 -35.73
C LEU A 465 1.41 -9.08 -36.75
N PHE A 466 0.25 -8.42 -36.88
CA PHE A 466 -0.89 -8.97 -37.62
C PHE A 466 -1.30 -8.12 -38.83
N ARG A 467 -1.15 -6.80 -38.76
CA ARG A 467 -1.66 -5.87 -39.79
C ARG A 467 -1.16 -6.21 -41.19
N LYS A 468 0.14 -6.47 -41.33
CA LYS A 468 0.75 -6.79 -42.64
C LYS A 468 0.20 -8.12 -43.19
N GLU A 469 0.18 -9.17 -42.38
CA GLU A 469 -0.31 -10.50 -42.79
C GLU A 469 -1.82 -10.48 -43.10
N VAL A 470 -2.61 -9.71 -42.35
CA VAL A 470 -4.04 -9.50 -42.62
C VAL A 470 -4.24 -8.79 -43.97
N GLN A 471 -3.46 -7.74 -44.23
CA GLN A 471 -3.53 -7.01 -45.50
C GLN A 471 -3.05 -7.87 -46.67
N GLU A 472 -2.00 -8.68 -46.48
CA GLU A 472 -1.53 -9.66 -47.46
C GLU A 472 -2.61 -10.70 -47.78
N LEU A 473 -3.32 -11.22 -46.78
CA LEU A 473 -4.42 -12.18 -46.98
C LEU A 473 -5.60 -11.54 -47.72
N SER A 474 -5.91 -10.27 -47.42
CA SER A 474 -6.96 -9.51 -48.11
C SER A 474 -6.63 -9.32 -49.59
N ASN A 475 -5.36 -9.05 -49.93
CA ASN A 475 -4.90 -8.83 -51.30
C ASN A 475 -4.60 -10.11 -52.09
N THR A 476 -4.41 -11.25 -51.41
CA THR A 476 -4.09 -12.53 -52.06
C THR A 476 -5.35 -13.17 -52.63
N ASP A 477 -5.26 -13.72 -53.85
CA ASP A 477 -6.34 -14.50 -54.45
C ASP A 477 -6.63 -15.77 -53.66
N ALA A 478 -7.92 -16.07 -53.46
CA ALA A 478 -8.36 -17.20 -52.67
C ALA A 478 -8.42 -18.47 -53.54
N THR A 479 -7.39 -19.31 -53.42
CA THR A 479 -7.19 -20.54 -54.20
C THR A 479 -6.72 -21.68 -53.29
N ASP A 480 -6.63 -22.90 -53.82
CA ASP A 480 -6.12 -24.06 -53.07
C ASP A 480 -4.70 -23.85 -52.54
N GLU A 481 -3.84 -23.19 -53.32
CA GLU A 481 -2.43 -22.93 -52.97
C GLU A 481 -2.30 -21.92 -51.82
N THR A 482 -3.26 -21.02 -51.67
CA THR A 482 -3.20 -19.91 -50.70
C THR A 482 -3.93 -20.19 -49.39
N VAL A 483 -4.66 -21.32 -49.28
CA VAL A 483 -5.33 -21.77 -48.03
C VAL A 483 -4.34 -21.94 -46.87
N GLY A 484 -3.10 -22.37 -47.14
CA GLY A 484 -2.07 -22.52 -46.12
C GLY A 484 -1.76 -21.20 -45.39
N LYS A 485 -1.73 -20.07 -46.12
CA LYS A 485 -1.50 -18.73 -45.54
C LYS A 485 -2.64 -18.31 -44.62
N ARG A 486 -3.89 -18.62 -45.00
CA ARG A 486 -5.08 -18.40 -44.16
C ARG A 486 -4.99 -19.18 -42.85
N ASN A 487 -4.65 -20.47 -42.93
CA ASN A 487 -4.57 -21.33 -41.73
C ASN A 487 -3.46 -20.87 -40.79
N ALA A 488 -2.28 -20.56 -41.31
CA ALA A 488 -1.16 -20.06 -40.52
C ALA A 488 -1.51 -18.77 -39.74
N LEU A 489 -2.21 -17.82 -40.40
CA LEU A 489 -2.64 -16.58 -39.75
C LEU A 489 -3.70 -16.84 -38.66
N LEU A 490 -4.64 -17.77 -38.91
CA LEU A 490 -5.67 -18.14 -37.93
C LEU A 490 -5.05 -18.84 -36.69
N ASP A 491 -4.09 -19.73 -36.90
CA ASP A 491 -3.38 -20.43 -35.82
C ASP A 491 -2.57 -19.42 -34.98
N LYS A 492 -1.86 -18.50 -35.64
CA LYS A 492 -1.13 -17.40 -35.00
C LYS A 492 -2.07 -16.55 -34.13
N ALA A 493 -3.23 -16.15 -34.66
CA ALA A 493 -4.20 -15.35 -33.90
C ALA A 493 -4.79 -16.13 -32.72
N THR A 494 -5.10 -17.41 -32.90
CA THR A 494 -5.66 -18.27 -31.84
C THR A 494 -4.70 -18.42 -30.66
N SER A 495 -3.40 -18.47 -30.93
CA SER A 495 -2.35 -18.53 -29.89
C SER A 495 -2.18 -17.21 -29.11
N SER A 496 -2.48 -16.06 -29.72
CA SER A 496 -2.33 -14.74 -29.09
C SER A 496 -3.45 -14.46 -28.08
N LYS A 497 -3.18 -13.79 -26.96
CA LYS A 497 -4.10 -13.26 -25.95
C LYS A 497 -4.75 -11.92 -26.33
N CYS A 498 -4.32 -11.29 -27.42
CA CYS A 498 -4.93 -10.08 -27.95
C CYS A 498 -6.32 -10.40 -28.57
N GLN A 499 -7.40 -9.97 -27.91
CA GLN A 499 -8.78 -10.22 -28.35
C GLN A 499 -9.08 -9.45 -29.64
N SER A 500 -8.71 -8.16 -29.70
CA SER A 500 -8.91 -7.36 -30.92
C SER A 500 -8.16 -7.94 -32.14
N CYS A 501 -6.97 -8.50 -31.93
CA CYS A 501 -6.19 -9.15 -32.98
C CYS A 501 -6.92 -10.39 -33.50
N ARG A 502 -7.45 -11.24 -32.61
CA ARG A 502 -8.26 -12.41 -32.98
C ARG A 502 -9.48 -12.04 -33.79
N ASP A 503 -10.21 -11.01 -33.36
CA ASP A 503 -11.44 -10.59 -34.03
C ASP A 503 -11.17 -10.06 -35.44
N LYS A 504 -10.18 -9.18 -35.59
CA LYS A 504 -9.77 -8.65 -36.91
C LYS A 504 -9.24 -9.74 -37.84
N VAL A 505 -8.49 -10.71 -37.32
CA VAL A 505 -8.04 -11.87 -38.12
C VAL A 505 -9.23 -12.74 -38.50
N ARG A 506 -10.17 -13.01 -37.59
CA ARG A 506 -11.38 -13.80 -37.88
C ARG A 506 -12.23 -13.14 -38.96
N GLU A 507 -12.36 -11.82 -38.93
CA GLU A 507 -13.04 -11.05 -39.98
C GLU A 507 -12.34 -11.24 -41.34
N ALA A 508 -11.01 -11.04 -41.40
CA ALA A 508 -10.23 -11.23 -42.63
C ALA A 508 -10.28 -12.67 -43.17
N VAL A 509 -10.26 -13.67 -42.28
CA VAL A 509 -10.43 -15.09 -42.63
C VAL A 509 -11.82 -15.36 -43.19
N THR A 510 -12.85 -14.75 -42.60
CA THR A 510 -14.23 -14.88 -43.07
C THR A 510 -14.38 -14.33 -44.49
N ASP A 511 -13.76 -13.19 -44.78
CA ASP A 511 -13.78 -12.61 -46.13
C ASP A 511 -12.92 -13.40 -47.13
N TYR A 512 -11.81 -13.98 -46.70
CA TYR A 512 -11.07 -14.95 -47.52
C TYR A 512 -11.93 -16.17 -47.88
N ASN A 513 -12.65 -16.74 -46.91
CA ASN A 513 -13.49 -17.92 -47.14
C ASN A 513 -14.61 -17.63 -48.16
N LYS A 514 -15.26 -16.46 -48.09
CA LYS A 514 -16.26 -16.04 -49.10
C LYS A 514 -15.67 -16.01 -50.53
N ARG A 515 -14.44 -15.49 -50.68
CA ARG A 515 -13.74 -15.46 -51.98
C ARG A 515 -13.34 -16.86 -52.43
N TYR A 516 -12.90 -17.71 -51.51
CA TYR A 516 -12.54 -19.10 -51.79
C TYR A 516 -13.74 -19.94 -52.25
N ASP A 517 -14.90 -19.77 -51.60
CA ASP A 517 -16.14 -20.43 -52.01
C ASP A 517 -16.57 -20.00 -53.42
N SER A 518 -16.37 -18.72 -53.74
CA SER A 518 -16.62 -18.18 -55.09
C SER A 518 -15.66 -18.77 -56.13
N TYR A 519 -14.38 -18.94 -55.79
CA TYR A 519 -13.40 -19.63 -56.65
C TYR A 519 -13.80 -21.10 -56.88
N LYS A 520 -14.16 -21.83 -55.82
CA LYS A 520 -14.62 -23.21 -55.91
C LYS A 520 -15.89 -23.34 -56.73
N LEU A 521 -16.80 -22.37 -56.65
CA LEU A 521 -18.00 -22.34 -57.48
C LEU A 521 -17.64 -22.21 -58.96
N LYS A 522 -16.73 -21.29 -59.32
CA LYS A 522 -16.26 -21.16 -60.71
C LYS A 522 -15.63 -22.45 -61.23
N GLN A 523 -14.78 -23.11 -60.43
CA GLN A 523 -14.21 -24.42 -60.81
C GLN A 523 -15.28 -25.50 -60.98
N ALA A 524 -16.27 -25.56 -60.08
CA ALA A 524 -17.36 -26.51 -60.16
C ALA A 524 -18.24 -26.28 -61.40
N LEU A 525 -18.48 -25.02 -61.78
CA LEU A 525 -19.22 -24.67 -62.99
C LEU A 525 -18.44 -25.03 -64.28
N LEU A 526 -17.13 -24.83 -64.32
CA LEU A 526 -16.29 -25.28 -65.44
C LEU A 526 -16.35 -26.80 -65.58
N LYS A 527 -16.16 -27.53 -64.47
CA LYS A 527 -16.29 -29.00 -64.46
C LYS A 527 -17.69 -29.47 -64.86
N LYS A 528 -18.74 -28.75 -64.48
CA LYS A 528 -20.12 -29.03 -64.93
C LYS A 528 -20.19 -28.97 -66.45
N HIS A 529 -19.66 -27.91 -67.05
CA HIS A 529 -19.69 -27.75 -68.50
C HIS A 529 -18.93 -28.89 -69.22
N GLU A 530 -17.74 -29.24 -68.73
CA GLU A 530 -16.96 -30.37 -69.23
C GLU A 530 -17.73 -31.70 -69.12
N LEU A 531 -18.35 -31.96 -67.96
CA LEU A 531 -19.12 -33.18 -67.74
C LEU A 531 -20.41 -33.22 -68.58
N ASN A 532 -21.07 -32.09 -68.82
CA ASN A 532 -22.25 -32.03 -69.69
C ASN A 532 -21.90 -32.42 -71.13
N LEU A 533 -20.78 -31.90 -71.65
CA LEU A 533 -20.27 -32.27 -72.97
C LEU A 533 -19.89 -33.76 -73.03
N ALA A 534 -19.21 -34.26 -72.01
CA ALA A 534 -18.85 -35.68 -71.90
C ALA A 534 -20.09 -36.59 -71.81
N ALA A 535 -21.10 -36.19 -71.03
CA ALA A 535 -22.37 -36.89 -70.89
C ALA A 535 -23.13 -36.94 -72.22
N GLU A 536 -23.22 -35.82 -72.93
CA GLU A 536 -23.86 -35.76 -74.25
C GLU A 536 -23.18 -36.69 -75.26
N ALA A 537 -21.84 -36.63 -75.36
CA ALA A 537 -21.07 -37.52 -76.20
C ALA A 537 -21.25 -39.00 -75.83
N THR A 538 -21.30 -39.31 -74.52
CA THR A 538 -21.53 -40.65 -73.98
C THR A 538 -22.92 -41.17 -74.35
N VAL A 539 -23.96 -40.34 -74.16
CA VAL A 539 -25.35 -40.68 -74.54
C VAL A 539 -25.41 -40.98 -76.04
N PHE A 540 -24.88 -40.11 -76.91
CA PHE A 540 -24.89 -40.36 -78.35
C PHE A 540 -24.14 -41.63 -78.75
N LYS A 541 -22.93 -41.83 -78.22
CA LYS A 541 -22.08 -42.99 -78.52
C LYS A 541 -22.75 -44.30 -78.11
N TYR A 542 -23.26 -44.38 -76.88
CA TYR A 542 -23.80 -45.63 -76.35
C TYR A 542 -25.25 -45.86 -76.72
N LEU A 543 -26.05 -44.82 -77.03
CA LEU A 543 -27.39 -45.00 -77.60
C LEU A 543 -27.32 -45.68 -78.97
N LYS A 544 -26.41 -45.23 -79.85
CA LYS A 544 -26.17 -45.86 -81.16
C LYS A 544 -25.75 -47.32 -81.01
N ARG A 545 -24.86 -47.62 -80.06
CA ARG A 545 -24.41 -48.98 -79.76
C ARG A 545 -25.51 -49.85 -79.15
N GLN A 546 -26.33 -49.31 -78.24
CA GLN A 546 -27.44 -50.00 -77.61
C GLN A 546 -28.49 -50.41 -78.65
N LEU A 547 -28.83 -49.52 -79.59
CA LEU A 547 -29.74 -49.84 -80.71
C LEU A 547 -29.16 -50.92 -81.63
N CYS A 548 -27.86 -50.88 -81.92
CA CYS A 548 -27.20 -51.92 -82.69
C CYS A 548 -27.24 -53.29 -81.98
N ILE A 549 -26.91 -53.33 -80.68
CA ILE A 549 -27.01 -54.55 -79.87
C ILE A 549 -28.45 -55.07 -79.87
N ASP A 550 -29.44 -54.19 -79.74
CA ASP A 550 -30.85 -54.57 -79.76
C ASP A 550 -31.25 -55.20 -81.09
N ASN A 551 -30.85 -54.62 -82.22
CA ASN A 551 -31.07 -55.19 -83.55
C ASN A 551 -30.36 -56.56 -83.71
N ASN A 552 -29.11 -56.68 -83.27
CA ASN A 552 -28.37 -57.93 -83.32
C ASN A 552 -29.06 -59.02 -82.47
N LEU A 553 -29.51 -58.68 -81.26
CA LEU A 553 -30.27 -59.59 -80.40
C LEU A 553 -31.58 -60.05 -81.06
N GLN A 554 -32.30 -59.18 -81.76
CA GLN A 554 -33.51 -59.53 -82.52
C GLN A 554 -33.23 -60.49 -83.69
N THR A 555 -32.09 -60.33 -84.38
CA THR A 555 -31.69 -61.26 -85.46
C THR A 555 -31.25 -62.64 -84.94
N VAL A 556 -30.58 -62.70 -83.79
CA VAL A 556 -30.15 -63.98 -83.18
C VAL A 556 -31.35 -64.75 -82.59
N SER A 557 -32.30 -64.05 -81.97
CA SER A 557 -33.52 -64.65 -81.40
C SER A 557 -34.50 -65.19 -82.45
N SER A 558 -34.48 -64.66 -83.68
CA SER A 558 -35.27 -65.18 -84.80
C SER A 558 -34.68 -66.42 -85.49
N THR A 559 -33.46 -66.85 -85.12
CA THR A 559 -32.70 -67.88 -85.84
C THR A 559 -32.27 -69.11 -85.00
N THR A 560 -32.59 -69.20 -83.71
CA THR A 560 -32.05 -70.29 -82.83
C THR A 560 -33.06 -71.05 -81.96
N ASN A 561 -32.80 -72.35 -81.75
CA ASN A 561 -33.62 -73.30 -80.97
C ASN A 561 -33.19 -73.40 -79.48
N GLN A 562 -34.14 -73.13 -78.57
CA GLN A 562 -34.33 -73.48 -77.14
C GLN A 562 -33.16 -73.49 -76.11
N ALA A 563 -31.91 -73.81 -76.44
CA ALA A 563 -30.79 -73.75 -75.46
C ALA A 563 -30.21 -72.34 -75.30
N LEU A 564 -30.49 -71.43 -76.25
CA LEU A 564 -30.10 -70.02 -76.20
C LEU A 564 -31.05 -69.12 -75.38
N ASP A 565 -32.22 -69.59 -74.95
CA ASP A 565 -33.27 -68.72 -74.37
C ASP A 565 -32.84 -67.99 -73.10
N GLN A 566 -32.15 -68.66 -72.17
CA GLN A 566 -31.71 -68.02 -70.91
C GLN A 566 -30.56 -67.03 -71.13
N TYR A 567 -29.64 -67.36 -72.05
CA TYR A 567 -28.51 -66.50 -72.40
C TYR A 567 -28.99 -65.23 -73.13
N ILE A 568 -29.84 -65.40 -74.16
CA ILE A 568 -30.45 -64.29 -74.90
C ILE A 568 -31.30 -63.42 -73.97
N SER A 569 -32.10 -64.02 -73.08
CA SER A 569 -32.91 -63.26 -72.09
C SER A 569 -32.02 -62.42 -71.17
N ARG A 570 -30.90 -62.97 -70.69
CA ARG A 570 -29.94 -62.24 -69.85
C ARG A 570 -29.26 -61.10 -70.62
N MET A 571 -28.98 -61.28 -71.91
CA MET A 571 -28.44 -60.22 -72.77
C MET A 571 -29.47 -59.11 -73.03
N TYR A 572 -30.75 -59.45 -73.22
CA TYR A 572 -31.83 -58.46 -73.30
C TYR A 572 -31.99 -57.67 -72.00
N GLU A 573 -31.93 -58.34 -70.84
CA GLU A 573 -31.98 -57.69 -69.54
C GLU A 573 -30.83 -56.69 -69.37
N LYS A 574 -29.59 -57.10 -69.68
CA LYS A 574 -28.42 -56.22 -69.60
C LYS A 574 -28.41 -55.09 -70.64
N ASN A 575 -28.93 -55.33 -71.85
CA ASN A 575 -29.12 -54.27 -72.85
C ASN A 575 -30.21 -53.26 -72.43
N SER A 576 -31.26 -53.75 -71.76
CA SER A 576 -32.32 -52.92 -71.17
C SER A 576 -31.80 -52.09 -70.00
N GLU A 577 -30.95 -52.66 -69.13
CA GLU A 577 -30.24 -51.93 -68.08
C GLU A 577 -29.35 -50.82 -68.66
N LEU A 578 -28.54 -51.12 -69.69
CA LEU A 578 -27.77 -50.10 -70.40
C LEU A 578 -28.66 -48.99 -70.96
N GLY A 579 -29.78 -49.34 -71.61
CA GLY A 579 -30.75 -48.37 -72.12
C GLY A 579 -31.39 -47.51 -71.02
N LYS A 580 -31.64 -48.07 -69.83
CA LYS A 580 -32.12 -47.33 -68.66
C LYS A 580 -31.06 -46.36 -68.14
N SER A 581 -29.80 -46.78 -68.01
CA SER A 581 -28.71 -45.89 -67.56
C SER A 581 -28.45 -44.76 -68.56
N ILE A 582 -28.53 -45.02 -69.88
CA ILE A 582 -28.43 -43.98 -70.93
C ILE A 582 -29.57 -42.96 -70.79
N LYS A 583 -30.81 -43.41 -70.59
CA LYS A 583 -31.97 -42.53 -70.38
C LYS A 583 -31.83 -41.69 -69.11
N SER A 584 -31.36 -42.30 -68.02
CA SER A 584 -31.09 -41.59 -66.77
C SER A 584 -30.01 -40.51 -66.96
N LEU A 585 -28.91 -40.83 -67.66
CA LEU A 585 -27.85 -39.88 -67.98
C LEU A 585 -28.36 -38.71 -68.85
N ASP A 586 -29.12 -39.00 -69.92
CA ASP A 586 -29.73 -37.99 -70.79
C ASP A 586 -30.70 -37.07 -70.03
N SER A 587 -31.53 -37.67 -69.16
CA SER A 587 -32.48 -36.91 -68.35
C SER A 587 -31.78 -35.96 -67.35
N LEU A 588 -30.66 -36.39 -66.75
CA LEU A 588 -29.88 -35.57 -65.83
C LEU A 588 -29.09 -34.48 -66.57
N ASN A 589 -28.54 -34.78 -67.74
CA ASN A 589 -27.78 -33.81 -68.54
C ASN A 589 -28.66 -32.64 -69.02
N LYS A 590 -29.95 -32.91 -69.31
CA LYS A 590 -30.93 -31.90 -69.73
C LYS A 590 -31.51 -31.06 -68.58
N LEU A 591 -31.23 -31.42 -67.32
CA LEU A 591 -31.70 -30.67 -66.15
C LEU A 591 -30.84 -29.40 -65.94
N GLU A 592 -31.49 -28.24 -65.96
CA GLU A 592 -30.85 -26.98 -65.56
C GLU A 592 -30.77 -26.86 -64.03
N VAL A 593 -29.56 -26.61 -63.52
CA VAL A 593 -29.35 -26.33 -62.09
C VAL A 593 -29.72 -24.88 -61.82
N ALA A 594 -30.95 -24.64 -61.35
CA ALA A 594 -31.53 -23.31 -61.15
C ALA A 594 -30.90 -22.48 -60.00
N ASP A 595 -30.05 -23.08 -59.16
CA ASP A 595 -29.41 -22.43 -58.01
C ASP A 595 -27.91 -22.72 -58.03
N GLU A 596 -27.10 -21.73 -58.44
CA GLU A 596 -25.63 -21.79 -58.56
C GLU A 596 -24.91 -21.79 -57.19
N LYS A 597 -25.43 -22.53 -56.21
CA LYS A 597 -24.73 -22.75 -54.95
C LYS A 597 -23.70 -23.87 -55.15
N LEU A 598 -22.50 -23.66 -54.61
CA LEU A 598 -21.36 -24.58 -54.75
C LEU A 598 -21.74 -26.04 -54.48
N LEU A 599 -22.41 -26.31 -53.35
CA LEU A 599 -22.82 -27.66 -52.97
C LEU A 599 -23.75 -28.32 -54.00
N LYS A 600 -24.72 -27.58 -54.53
CA LYS A 600 -25.68 -28.10 -55.53
C LYS A 600 -24.98 -28.42 -56.85
N VAL A 601 -24.05 -27.57 -57.28
CA VAL A 601 -23.26 -27.80 -58.51
C VAL A 601 -22.32 -29.00 -58.33
N GLN A 602 -21.69 -29.15 -57.16
CA GLN A 602 -20.84 -30.29 -56.85
C GLN A 602 -21.63 -31.61 -56.80
N GLU A 603 -22.81 -31.62 -56.15
CA GLU A 603 -23.70 -32.78 -56.13
C GLU A 603 -24.17 -33.17 -57.54
N TYR A 604 -24.54 -32.18 -58.36
CA TYR A 604 -24.90 -32.40 -59.76
C TYR A 604 -23.74 -33.03 -60.54
N ASN A 605 -22.53 -32.46 -60.44
CA ASN A 605 -21.33 -32.99 -61.10
C ASN A 605 -21.02 -34.42 -60.65
N ALA A 606 -21.16 -34.72 -59.36
CA ALA A 606 -20.92 -36.06 -58.83
C ALA A 606 -21.93 -37.09 -59.38
N ARG A 607 -23.22 -36.73 -59.45
CA ARG A 607 -24.26 -37.58 -60.04
C ARG A 607 -24.05 -37.77 -61.54
N LEU A 608 -23.66 -36.71 -62.26
CA LEU A 608 -23.43 -36.77 -63.69
C LEU A 608 -22.23 -37.67 -64.02
N GLN A 609 -21.12 -37.53 -63.30
CA GLN A 609 -19.96 -38.43 -63.43
C GLN A 609 -20.33 -39.88 -63.15
N HIS A 610 -21.07 -40.16 -62.06
CA HIS A 610 -21.50 -41.52 -61.74
C HIS A 610 -22.32 -42.16 -62.86
N LEU A 611 -23.25 -41.41 -63.47
CA LEU A 611 -24.07 -41.92 -64.57
C LEU A 611 -23.27 -42.12 -65.87
N ILE A 612 -22.26 -41.28 -66.13
CA ILE A 612 -21.31 -41.51 -67.23
C ILE A 612 -20.62 -42.86 -67.01
N ASP A 613 -20.01 -43.04 -65.84
CA ASP A 613 -19.26 -44.27 -65.49
C ASP A 613 -20.18 -45.50 -65.52
N GLU A 614 -21.43 -45.38 -65.07
CA GLU A 614 -22.43 -46.46 -65.09
C GLU A 614 -22.76 -46.91 -66.51
N VAL A 615 -22.96 -45.98 -67.44
CA VAL A 615 -23.21 -46.29 -68.86
C VAL A 615 -22.01 -47.00 -69.49
N GLU A 616 -20.80 -46.52 -69.23
CA GLU A 616 -19.57 -47.14 -69.74
C GLU A 616 -19.36 -48.55 -69.18
N ASN A 617 -19.59 -48.73 -67.87
CA ASN A 617 -19.48 -50.02 -67.21
C ASN A 617 -20.53 -51.02 -67.72
N ASN A 618 -21.79 -50.60 -67.88
CA ASN A 618 -22.85 -51.46 -68.41
C ASN A 618 -22.56 -51.90 -69.85
N PHE A 619 -22.03 -51.01 -70.68
CA PHE A 619 -21.60 -51.38 -72.02
C PHE A 619 -20.38 -52.33 -71.99
N SER A 620 -19.37 -52.04 -71.16
CA SER A 620 -18.20 -52.90 -71.01
C SER A 620 -18.58 -54.31 -70.53
N MET A 621 -19.57 -54.42 -69.63
CA MET A 621 -20.12 -55.70 -69.20
C MET A 621 -20.74 -56.45 -70.37
N LEU A 622 -21.60 -55.82 -71.17
CA LEU A 622 -22.18 -56.42 -72.37
C LEU A 622 -21.11 -56.85 -73.39
N TYR A 623 -20.11 -56.01 -73.62
CA TYR A 623 -19.00 -56.31 -74.53
C TYR A 623 -18.15 -57.49 -74.05
N SER A 624 -17.96 -57.62 -72.74
CA SER A 624 -17.22 -58.75 -72.15
C SER A 624 -17.99 -60.08 -72.21
N LEU A 625 -19.33 -60.00 -72.13
CA LEU A 625 -20.21 -61.16 -72.21
C LEU A 625 -20.29 -61.69 -73.65
N ASP A 626 -20.41 -60.81 -74.64
CA ASP A 626 -20.44 -61.20 -76.05
C ASP A 626 -19.91 -60.10 -76.97
N LYS A 627 -18.69 -60.31 -77.45
CA LYS A 627 -18.02 -59.39 -78.38
C LYS A 627 -18.70 -59.35 -79.74
N ASN A 628 -19.33 -60.44 -80.17
CA ASN A 628 -19.93 -60.53 -81.51
C ASN A 628 -21.26 -59.78 -81.57
N LEU A 629 -22.07 -59.87 -80.51
CA LEU A 629 -23.29 -59.07 -80.36
C LEU A 629 -23.01 -57.56 -80.33
N CYS A 630 -21.85 -57.17 -79.81
CA CYS A 630 -21.40 -55.78 -79.74
C CYS A 630 -20.57 -55.33 -80.96
N ASN A 631 -20.35 -56.20 -81.95
CA ASN A 631 -19.52 -55.89 -83.13
C ASN A 631 -20.32 -55.12 -84.18
N CYS A 632 -20.50 -53.84 -83.92
CA CYS A 632 -21.13 -52.88 -84.82
C CYS A 632 -20.02 -52.25 -85.67
N GLY A 633 -19.58 -52.91 -86.75
CA GLY A 633 -18.50 -52.43 -87.62
C GLY A 633 -18.66 -50.96 -88.00
N ASP A 634 -17.56 -50.19 -87.97
CA ASP A 634 -17.46 -48.72 -88.04
C ASP A 634 -18.77 -47.98 -88.27
N ALA A 635 -19.60 -48.00 -87.23
CA ALA A 635 -20.63 -47.01 -87.05
C ALA A 635 -19.91 -45.78 -86.46
N SER A 636 -19.04 -45.16 -87.27
CA SER A 636 -18.47 -43.82 -87.01
C SER A 636 -19.60 -42.83 -86.77
#